data_AF-A0ABD0ZD64-F1
#
_entry.id   AF-A0ABD0ZD64-F1
#
_cell.length_a   1.000
_cell.length_b   1.000
_cell.length_c   1.000
_cell.angle_alpha   90.00
_cell.angle_beta   90.00
_cell.angle_gamma   90.00
#
_symmetry.space_group_name_H-M   'P 1'
#
loop_
_entity.id
_entity.type
_entity.pdbx_description
1 polymer ?
#
loop_
_entity_poly.entity_id
_entity_poly.type
_entity_poly.pdbx_seq_one_letter_code
_entity_poly.pdbx_strand_id
1 'polypeptide(L)'
;MRNGGLIKWKGEPLYVKHYNNLPLDEKIVGEYFIEAVNADNAAITQHGFDHFEGCKHIKNLRLHQCWYVDDTALSKLYHLSDPLITLEISNCNEVTDEGLMTLNVLK
;
A
#
# COMPACT_ATOMS: atom_id res chain seq x y z
N MET A 1 -5.04 -7.86 -7.83
CA MET A 1 -5.10 -7.78 -6.37
C MET A 1 -6.44 -8.29 -5.89
N ARG A 2 -6.48 -9.03 -4.78
CA ARG A 2 -7.70 -9.70 -4.31
C ARG A 2 -8.63 -8.77 -3.53
N ASN A 3 -8.07 -7.71 -2.95
CA ASN A 3 -8.81 -6.75 -2.10
C ASN A 3 -9.05 -5.40 -2.78
N GLY A 4 -9.02 -5.34 -4.13
CA GLY A 4 -9.33 -4.12 -4.88
C GLY A 4 -8.21 -3.08 -5.02
N GLY A 5 -7.09 -3.22 -4.27
CA GLY A 5 -5.92 -2.34 -4.48
C GLY A 5 -5.29 -2.51 -5.87
N LEU A 6 -4.46 -1.55 -6.26
CA LEU A 6 -3.65 -1.50 -7.48
C LEU A 6 -2.18 -1.28 -7.11
N ILE A 7 -1.25 -1.93 -7.82
CA ILE A 7 0.19 -1.74 -7.64
C ILE A 7 0.83 -1.29 -8.94
N LYS A 8 1.88 -0.49 -8.83
CA LYS A 8 2.75 -0.10 -9.93
C LYS A 8 4.16 -0.62 -9.65
N TRP A 9 4.73 -1.34 -10.60
CA TRP A 9 6.11 -1.81 -10.50
C TRP A 9 7.09 -0.65 -10.68
N LYS A 10 8.27 -0.75 -10.06
CA LYS A 10 9.36 0.20 -10.22
C LYS A 10 9.79 0.27 -11.68
N GLY A 11 9.83 1.49 -12.24
CA GLY A 11 10.18 1.74 -13.63
C GLY A 11 9.01 1.60 -14.62
N GLU A 12 7.86 1.08 -14.18
CA GLU A 12 6.68 0.96 -15.04
C GLU A 12 5.79 2.20 -14.94
N PRO A 13 5.22 2.67 -16.07
CA PRO A 13 4.38 3.86 -16.09
C PRO A 13 2.96 3.60 -15.60
N LEU A 14 2.49 2.35 -15.61
CA LEU A 14 1.08 2.00 -15.40
C LEU A 14 0.87 1.07 -14.22
N TYR A 15 -0.27 1.25 -13.54
CA TYR A 15 -0.74 0.31 -12.52
C TYR A 15 -1.20 -1.01 -13.14
N VAL A 16 -0.92 -2.11 -12.45
CA VAL A 16 -1.42 -3.45 -12.77
C VAL A 16 -2.88 -3.54 -12.37
N LYS A 17 -3.81 -3.52 -13.33
CA LYS A 17 -5.25 -3.48 -13.04
C LYS A 17 -5.88 -4.84 -12.73
N HIS A 18 -5.31 -5.92 -13.24
CA HIS A 18 -5.87 -7.26 -13.08
C HIS A 18 -4.90 -8.17 -12.33
N TYR A 19 -5.44 -8.96 -11.40
CA TYR A 19 -4.66 -9.94 -10.65
C TYR A 19 -3.95 -10.97 -11.56
N ASN A 20 -4.60 -11.34 -12.66
CA ASN A 20 -4.06 -12.32 -13.61
C ASN A 20 -2.89 -11.76 -14.44
N ASN A 21 -2.62 -10.45 -14.38
CA ASN A 21 -1.50 -9.82 -15.06
C ASN A 21 -0.24 -9.76 -14.16
N LEU A 22 -0.29 -10.36 -12.97
CA LEU A 22 0.90 -10.54 -12.15
C LEU A 22 1.82 -11.57 -12.82
N PRO A 23 3.15 -11.42 -12.70
CA PRO A 23 4.12 -12.39 -13.19
C PRO A 23 4.04 -13.66 -12.31
N LEU A 24 3.05 -14.52 -12.61
CA LEU A 24 2.77 -15.76 -11.89
C LEU A 24 3.40 -16.98 -12.58
N ASP A 25 3.96 -16.81 -13.77
CA ASP A 25 4.64 -17.88 -14.48
C ASP A 25 6.02 -18.10 -13.84
N GLU A 26 6.23 -19.31 -13.31
CA GLU A 26 7.48 -19.73 -12.66
C GLU A 26 8.71 -19.60 -13.58
N LYS A 27 8.50 -19.50 -14.90
CA LYS A 27 9.58 -19.27 -15.89
C LYS A 27 9.99 -17.80 -15.99
N ILE A 28 9.18 -16.87 -15.48
CA ILE A 28 9.50 -15.45 -15.44
C ILE A 28 10.45 -15.24 -14.26
N VAL A 29 11.74 -15.24 -14.55
CA VAL A 29 12.80 -14.98 -13.58
C VAL A 29 13.10 -13.48 -13.57
N GLY A 30 12.82 -12.82 -12.45
CA GLY A 30 13.11 -11.40 -12.29
C GLY A 30 12.77 -10.89 -10.89
N GLU A 31 13.47 -9.85 -10.46
CA GLU A 31 13.15 -9.14 -9.23
C GLU A 31 12.08 -8.09 -9.52
N TYR A 32 10.93 -8.20 -8.87
CA TYR A 32 9.83 -7.25 -8.99
C TYR A 32 9.72 -6.42 -7.72
N PHE A 33 9.82 -5.10 -7.87
CA PHE A 33 9.71 -4.17 -6.76
C PHE A 33 8.48 -3.29 -6.94
N ILE A 34 7.60 -3.25 -5.94
CA ILE A 34 6.46 -2.33 -5.93
C ILE A 34 6.98 -0.92 -5.65
N GLU A 35 6.58 0.05 -6.47
CA GLU A 35 6.91 1.47 -6.28
C GLU A 35 5.71 2.30 -5.81
N ALA A 36 4.50 1.94 -6.23
CA ALA A 36 3.29 2.64 -5.79
C ALA A 36 2.14 1.67 -5.52
N VAL A 37 1.30 2.03 -4.55
CA VAL A 37 0.07 1.35 -4.20
C VAL A 37 -1.07 2.37 -4.24
N ASN A 38 -2.11 2.08 -5.02
CA ASN A 38 -3.38 2.81 -5.01
C ASN A 38 -4.46 1.88 -4.45
N ALA A 39 -5.08 2.27 -3.34
CA ALA A 39 -6.14 1.50 -2.68
C ALA A 39 -7.51 2.18 -2.78
N ASP A 40 -7.84 2.78 -3.92
CA ASP A 40 -9.14 3.41 -4.14
C ASP A 40 -10.29 2.40 -4.00
N ASN A 41 -11.19 2.62 -3.05
CA ASN A 41 -12.33 1.76 -2.75
C ASN A 41 -11.91 0.29 -2.50
N ALA A 42 -10.73 0.09 -1.91
CA ALA A 42 -10.18 -1.23 -1.62
C ALA A 42 -10.70 -1.80 -0.28
N ALA A 43 -10.99 -3.09 -0.26
CA ALA A 43 -11.38 -3.84 0.93
C ALA A 43 -10.16 -4.34 1.71
N ILE A 44 -9.25 -3.42 2.08
CA ILE A 44 -8.06 -3.72 2.88
C ILE A 44 -8.29 -3.39 4.35
N THR A 45 -7.71 -4.21 5.23
CA THR A 45 -7.80 -4.08 6.70
C THR A 45 -6.40 -4.04 7.31
N GLN A 46 -6.29 -3.76 8.61
CA GLN A 46 -5.03 -3.75 9.36
C GLN A 46 -4.18 -5.02 9.26
N HIS A 47 -4.80 -6.17 8.96
CA HIS A 47 -4.06 -7.43 8.75
C HIS A 47 -3.28 -7.46 7.42
N GLY A 48 -3.70 -6.66 6.44
CA GLY A 48 -3.00 -6.55 5.16
C GLY A 48 -1.67 -5.80 5.28
N PHE A 49 -1.56 -4.89 6.24
CA PHE A 49 -0.44 -3.94 6.33
C PHE A 49 0.88 -4.62 6.75
N ASP A 50 0.83 -5.78 7.40
CA ASP A 50 2.04 -6.58 7.70
C ASP A 50 2.74 -7.06 6.42
N HIS A 51 2.02 -7.14 5.28
CA HIS A 51 2.63 -7.47 3.99
C HIS A 51 3.51 -6.35 3.42
N PHE A 52 3.51 -5.16 4.03
CA PHE A 52 4.47 -4.11 3.71
C PHE A 52 5.86 -4.38 4.32
N GLU A 53 5.99 -5.33 5.25
CA GLU A 53 7.30 -5.76 5.72
C GLU A 53 8.17 -6.22 4.54
N GLY A 54 9.40 -5.71 4.47
CA GLY A 54 10.33 -6.00 3.37
C GLY A 54 10.07 -5.19 2.07
N CYS A 55 9.00 -4.41 1.97
CA CYS A 55 8.72 -3.58 0.78
C CYS A 55 9.57 -2.30 0.76
N LYS A 56 10.87 -2.42 0.42
CA LYS A 56 11.85 -1.32 0.50
C LYS A 56 11.83 -0.32 -0.66
N HIS A 57 10.81 -0.35 -1.52
CA HIS A 57 10.74 0.51 -2.70
C HIS A 57 9.39 1.24 -2.90
N ILE A 58 8.43 1.05 -2.00
CA ILE A 58 7.13 1.73 -2.09
C ILE A 58 7.32 3.20 -1.73
N LYS A 59 7.23 4.06 -2.74
CA LYS A 59 7.37 5.51 -2.61
C LYS A 59 6.04 6.23 -2.49
N ASN A 60 4.96 5.63 -2.98
CA ASN A 60 3.64 6.27 -3.02
C ASN A 60 2.59 5.30 -2.49
N LEU A 61 1.86 5.71 -1.46
CA LEU A 61 0.74 4.97 -0.92
C LEU A 61 -0.50 5.86 -0.88
N ARG A 62 -1.55 5.45 -1.58
CA ARG A 62 -2.85 6.11 -1.57
C ARG A 62 -3.88 5.19 -0.92
N LEU A 63 -4.51 5.67 0.14
CA LEU A 63 -5.62 5.06 0.85
C LEU A 63 -6.83 5.99 0.69
N HIS A 64 -7.71 5.68 -0.27
CA HIS A 64 -8.87 6.51 -0.58
C HIS A 64 -10.15 5.68 -0.50
N GLN A 65 -11.13 6.15 0.26
CA GLN A 65 -12.39 5.41 0.47
C GLN A 65 -12.15 3.96 0.96
N CYS A 66 -11.11 3.75 1.78
CA CYS A 66 -10.85 2.45 2.38
C CYS A 66 -11.63 2.32 3.69
N TRP A 67 -12.83 1.74 3.65
CA TRP A 67 -13.76 1.75 4.80
C TRP A 67 -13.33 0.88 5.98
N TYR A 68 -12.35 -0.01 5.80
CA TYR A 68 -11.86 -0.91 6.85
C TYR A 68 -10.43 -0.61 7.29
N VAL A 69 -9.88 0.53 6.87
CA VAL A 69 -8.59 1.04 7.35
C VAL A 69 -8.85 1.86 8.59
N ASP A 70 -8.26 1.43 9.71
CA ASP A 70 -8.35 2.04 11.03
C ASP A 70 -6.99 2.55 11.53
N ASP A 71 -6.96 3.07 12.75
CA ASP A 71 -5.72 3.54 13.39
C ASP A 71 -4.67 2.43 13.56
N THR A 72 -5.11 1.18 13.76
CA THR A 72 -4.21 0.02 13.83
C THR A 72 -3.47 -0.17 12.51
N ALA A 73 -4.17 -0.04 11.38
CA ALA A 73 -3.57 -0.09 10.06
C ALA A 73 -2.52 1.02 9.86
N LEU A 74 -2.83 2.26 10.28
CA LEU A 74 -1.91 3.38 10.18
C LEU A 74 -0.64 3.18 11.02
N SER A 75 -0.78 2.63 12.24
CA SER A 75 0.36 2.36 13.11
C SER A 75 1.39 1.41 12.48
N LYS A 76 0.97 0.57 11.53
CA LYS A 76 1.81 -0.39 10.80
C LYS A 76 2.53 0.21 9.59
N LEU A 77 2.26 1.47 9.24
CA LEU A 77 2.97 2.14 8.14
C LEU A 77 4.45 2.38 8.43
N TYR A 78 4.93 2.14 9.66
CA TYR A 78 6.36 2.14 9.99
C TYR A 78 7.19 1.20 9.09
N HIS A 79 6.58 0.13 8.54
CA HIS A 79 7.25 -0.76 7.57
C HIS A 79 7.75 -0.01 6.32
N LEU A 80 7.12 1.11 5.98
CA LEU A 80 7.41 1.96 4.83
C LEU A 80 8.13 3.27 5.20
N SER A 81 8.60 3.42 6.44
CA SER A 81 9.17 4.68 6.95
C SER A 81 10.38 5.22 6.17
N ASP A 82 11.19 4.35 5.56
CA ASP A 82 12.39 4.77 4.81
C ASP A 82 12.13 5.09 3.32
N PRO A 83 11.36 4.30 2.53
CA PRO A 83 11.18 4.57 1.10
C PRO A 83 10.00 5.49 0.76
N LEU A 84 9.05 5.70 1.67
CA LEU A 84 7.81 6.40 1.37
C LEU A 84 8.04 7.90 1.19
N ILE A 85 7.51 8.46 0.11
CA ILE A 85 7.63 9.88 -0.27
C ILE A 85 6.27 10.56 -0.23
N THR A 86 5.22 9.84 -0.66
CA THR A 86 3.86 10.36 -0.65
C THR A 86 2.93 9.37 0.06
N LEU A 87 2.18 9.89 1.02
CA LEU A 87 1.09 9.21 1.70
C LEU A 87 -0.17 10.06 1.53
N GLU A 88 -1.20 9.46 0.95
CA GLU A 88 -2.54 10.05 0.95
C GLU A 88 -3.48 9.16 1.74
N ILE A 89 -4.21 9.77 2.68
CA ILE A 89 -5.30 9.16 3.42
C ILE A 89 -6.49 10.09 3.24
N SER A 90 -7.54 9.63 2.54
CA SER A 90 -8.71 10.45 2.26
C SER A 90 -9.99 9.62 2.27
N ASN A 91 -11.03 10.11 2.94
CA ASN A 91 -12.32 9.42 3.10
C ASN A 91 -12.19 8.00 3.72
N CYS A 92 -11.26 7.81 4.66
CA CYS A 92 -11.15 6.60 5.49
C CYS A 92 -11.80 6.88 6.85
N ASN A 93 -13.03 6.38 7.06
CA ASN A 93 -13.89 6.83 8.18
C ASN A 93 -13.46 6.32 9.56
N GLU A 94 -12.75 5.20 9.63
CA GLU A 94 -12.29 4.60 10.88
C GLU A 94 -10.92 5.12 11.32
N VAL A 95 -10.33 6.04 10.56
CA VAL A 95 -9.09 6.75 10.93
C VAL A 95 -9.44 7.96 11.79
N THR A 96 -8.77 8.06 12.93
CA THR A 96 -8.91 9.18 13.87
C THR A 96 -7.62 10.00 13.97
N ASP A 97 -7.68 11.11 14.71
CA ASP A 97 -6.50 11.91 15.03
C ASP A 97 -5.42 11.08 15.76
N GLU A 98 -5.81 10.10 16.59
CA GLU A 98 -4.85 9.22 17.29
C GLU A 98 -4.06 8.36 16.30
N GLY A 99 -4.71 7.80 15.29
CA GLY A 99 -4.05 7.06 14.22
C GLY A 99 -3.10 7.94 13.41
N LEU A 100 -3.51 9.17 13.07
CA LEU A 100 -2.65 10.12 12.36
C LEU A 100 -1.38 10.47 13.14
N MET A 101 -1.45 10.54 14.48
CA MET A 101 -0.28 10.79 15.32
C MET A 101 0.77 9.67 15.23
N THR A 102 0.37 8.43 14.90
CA THR A 102 1.32 7.31 14.71
C THR A 102 2.20 7.45 13.48
N LEU A 103 1.82 8.33 12.53
CA LEU A 103 2.56 8.58 11.29
C LEU A 103 3.83 9.40 11.49
N ASN A 104 4.10 9.88 12.70
CA ASN A 104 5.32 10.63 13.04
C ASN A 104 6.63 9.83 12.84
N VAL A 105 6.53 8.51 12.68
CA VAL A 105 7.65 7.61 12.38
C VAL A 105 8.06 7.64 10.90
N LEU A 106 7.20 8.19 10.03
CA LEU A 106 7.48 8.38 8.61
C LEU A 106 8.38 9.62 8.45
N LYS A 107 9.39 9.51 7.58
CA LYS A 107 10.41 10.56 7.40
C LYS A 107 10.09 11.50 6.24
#